data_AF-W1YK50-F1
#
_entry.id   AF-W1YK50-F1
#
_cell.length_a   1.000
_cell.length_b   1.000
_cell.length_c   1.000
_cell.angle_alpha   90.00
_cell.angle_beta   90.00
_cell.angle_gamma   90.00
#
_symmetry.space_group_name_H-M   'P 1'
#
loop_
_entity.id
_entity.type
_entity.pdbx_description
1 polymer ?
#
loop_
_entity_poly.entity_id
_entity_poly.type
_entity_poly.pdbx_seq_one_letter_code
_entity_poly.pdbx_strand_id
1 'polypeptide(L)' 'AASNVYTIKNYGPDRVAGFSPIPAMSMVSYASGARYLSLLGGTCLSFYDWYCDLPPASPQTWGEQTD' A
#
# COMPACT_ATOMS: atom_id res chain seq x y z
N ALA A 1 2.42 19.37 3.24
CA ALA A 1 3.39 18.92 4.28
C ALA A 1 2.88 19.16 5.71
N ALA A 2 2.41 20.37 6.05
CA ALA A 2 1.97 20.70 7.43
C ALA A 2 0.87 19.76 7.98
N SER A 3 -0.09 19.35 7.15
CA SER A 3 -1.11 18.35 7.53
C SER A 3 -0.48 17.02 7.95
N ASN A 4 0.42 16.45 7.14
CA ASN A 4 1.10 15.19 7.47
C ASN A 4 1.90 15.32 8.77
N VAL A 5 2.65 16.42 8.96
CA VAL A 5 3.41 16.65 10.20
C VAL A 5 2.49 16.74 11.41
N TYR A 6 1.40 17.49 11.30
CA TYR A 6 0.41 17.62 12.37
C TYR A 6 -0.23 16.27 12.71
N THR A 7 -0.67 15.52 11.70
CA THR A 7 -1.32 14.23 11.90
C THR A 7 -0.37 13.22 12.53
N ILE A 8 0.84 13.08 11.98
CA ILE A 8 1.87 12.17 12.50
C ILE A 8 2.17 12.52 13.97
N LYS A 9 2.38 13.80 14.28
CA LYS A 9 2.77 14.24 15.62
C LYS A 9 1.68 14.02 16.67
N ASN A 10 0.41 14.23 16.31
CA ASN A 10 -0.69 14.22 17.29
C ASN A 10 -1.45 12.88 17.34
N TYR A 11 -1.45 12.10 16.26
CA TYR A 11 -2.29 10.89 16.14
C TYR A 11 -1.53 9.63 15.70
N GLY A 12 -0.27 9.75 15.29
CA GLY A 12 0.54 8.64 14.81
C GLY A 12 0.67 8.60 13.27
N PRO A 13 1.73 7.97 12.75
CA PRO A 13 2.04 7.99 11.32
C PRO A 13 1.08 7.15 10.47
N ASP A 14 0.50 6.10 11.04
CA ASP A 14 -0.50 5.23 10.43
C ASP A 14 -1.85 5.93 10.15
N ARG A 15 -2.04 7.18 10.61
CA ARG A 15 -3.18 8.05 10.25
C ARG A 15 -2.95 8.79 8.93
N VAL A 16 -1.79 8.62 8.30
CA VAL A 16 -1.53 9.04 6.92
C VAL A 16 -1.46 7.79 6.06
N ALA A 17 -2.35 7.68 5.07
CA ALA A 17 -2.45 6.52 4.20
C ALA A 17 -2.37 6.92 2.72
N GLY A 18 -1.98 5.96 1.89
CA GLY A 18 -2.04 6.10 0.43
C GLY A 18 -2.53 4.83 -0.24
N PHE A 19 -3.27 5.04 -1.32
CA PHE A 19 -3.78 4.00 -2.21
C PHE A 19 -3.22 4.25 -3.61
N SER A 20 -2.45 3.30 -4.12
CA SER A 20 -1.97 3.27 -5.50
C SER A 20 -1.89 1.80 -5.91
N PRO A 21 -2.63 1.35 -6.93
CA PRO A 21 -2.70 -0.07 -7.28
C PRO A 21 -1.67 -0.45 -8.35
N ILE A 22 -1.54 -1.76 -8.60
CA ILE A 22 -0.85 -2.38 -9.75
C ILE A 22 0.52 -1.75 -10.08
N PRO A 23 1.57 -1.99 -9.26
CA PRO A 23 2.91 -1.46 -9.50
C PRO A 23 3.49 -1.89 -10.85
N ALA A 24 3.11 -3.06 -11.38
CA ALA A 24 3.62 -3.60 -12.63
C ALA A 24 3.35 -2.70 -13.85
N MET A 25 2.27 -1.91 -13.83
CA MET A 25 1.94 -1.00 -14.95
C MET A 25 2.85 0.24 -14.99
N SER A 26 3.37 0.70 -13.85
CA SER A 26 4.23 1.88 -13.76
C SER A 26 5.03 1.90 -12.45
N MET A 27 6.06 1.06 -12.38
CA MET A 27 6.79 0.76 -11.13
C MET A 27 7.30 2.00 -10.39
N VAL A 28 7.92 2.94 -11.10
CA VAL A 28 8.48 4.16 -10.50
C VAL A 28 7.37 5.10 -10.03
N SER A 29 6.28 5.20 -10.80
CA SER A 29 5.12 6.02 -10.43
C SER A 29 4.49 5.50 -9.14
N TYR A 30 4.27 4.18 -9.02
CA TYR A 30 3.82 3.55 -7.77
C TYR A 30 4.82 3.79 -6.62
N ALA A 31 6.10 3.52 -6.86
CA ALA A 31 7.14 3.59 -5.83
C ALA A 31 7.33 5.02 -5.28
N SER A 32 7.03 6.06 -6.06
CA SER A 32 7.15 7.46 -5.64
C SER A 32 6.32 7.75 -4.39
N GLY A 33 5.04 7.36 -4.37
CA GLY A 33 4.15 7.54 -3.23
C GLY A 33 4.41 6.53 -2.12
N ALA A 34 4.59 5.26 -2.48
CA ALA A 34 4.83 4.20 -1.50
C ALA A 34 6.11 4.44 -0.68
N ARG A 35 7.20 4.87 -1.32
CA ARG A 35 8.45 5.21 -0.64
C ARG A 35 8.28 6.40 0.29
N TYR A 36 7.60 7.45 -0.14
CA TYR A 36 7.33 8.63 0.69
C TYR A 36 6.55 8.25 1.97
N LEU A 37 5.47 7.50 1.83
CA LEU A 37 4.65 7.06 2.97
C LEU A 37 5.43 6.12 3.89
N SER A 38 6.13 5.13 3.33
CA SER A 38 6.91 4.17 4.12
C SER A 38 8.01 4.86 4.95
N LEU A 39 8.67 5.88 4.40
CA LEU A 39 9.67 6.67 5.14
C LEU A 39 9.07 7.51 6.28
N LEU A 40 7.80 7.91 6.16
CA LEU A 40 7.07 8.59 7.23
C LEU A 40 6.43 7.62 8.24
N GLY A 41 6.40 6.32 7.94
CA GLY A 41 5.64 5.31 8.69
C GLY A 41 4.14 5.27 8.37
N GLY A 42 3.72 5.86 7.25
CA GLY A 42 2.33 5.85 6.78
C GLY A 42 1.91 4.52 6.15
N THR A 43 0.60 4.32 6.03
CA THR A 43 0.02 3.05 5.59
C THR A 43 -0.08 2.97 4.06
N CYS A 44 0.48 1.93 3.46
CA CYS A 44 0.26 1.57 2.06
C CYS A 44 -0.85 0.53 1.96
N LEU A 45 -1.97 0.87 1.29
CA LEU A 45 -3.12 -0.02 1.17
C LEU A 45 -2.91 -1.06 0.06
N SER A 46 -3.43 -2.27 0.29
CA SER A 46 -3.40 -3.37 -0.69
C SER A 46 -4.38 -3.11 -1.85
N PHE A 47 -4.24 -3.88 -2.92
CA PHE A 47 -5.09 -3.74 -4.11
C PHE A 47 -5.62 -5.07 -4.64
N TYR A 48 -4.83 -6.15 -4.63
CA TYR A 48 -5.16 -7.38 -5.35
C TYR A 48 -6.31 -8.16 -4.69
N ASP A 49 -6.29 -8.23 -3.36
CA ASP A 49 -7.39 -8.71 -2.54
C ASP A 49 -8.62 -7.79 -2.61
N TRP A 50 -8.40 -6.47 -2.51
CA TRP A 50 -9.47 -5.47 -2.52
C TRP A 50 -10.24 -5.43 -3.85
N TYR A 51 -9.54 -5.62 -4.97
CA TYR A 51 -10.15 -5.71 -6.29
C TYR A 51 -10.80 -7.07 -6.57
N CYS A 52 -10.69 -8.02 -5.65
CA CYS A 52 -11.13 -9.41 -5.85
C CYS A 52 -10.38 -10.10 -7.01
N ASP A 53 -9.18 -9.61 -7.35
CA ASP A 53 -8.32 -10.20 -8.36
C ASP A 53 -7.41 -11.29 -7.78
N LEU A 54 -7.16 -11.27 -6.46
CA LEU A 54 -6.48 -12.34 -5.73
C LEU A 54 -7.39 -13.57 -5.65
N PRO A 55 -7.06 -14.71 -6.29
CA PRO A 55 -7.80 -15.95 -6.12
C PRO A 55 -7.43 -16.59 -4.76
N PRO A 56 -8.30 -16.59 -3.73
CA PRO A 56 -7.92 -17.10 -2.40
C PRO A 56 -7.56 -18.59 -2.40
N ALA A 57 -8.06 -19.33 -3.39
CA ALA A 57 -7.72 -20.73 -3.62
C ALA A 57 -6.23 -20.95 -3.93
N SER A 58 -5.54 -19.96 -4.53
CA SER A 58 -4.11 -20.11 -4.87
C SER A 58 -3.23 -20.16 -3.61
N PRO A 59 -3.29 -19.19 -2.68
CA PRO A 59 -2.60 -19.31 -1.40
C PRO A 59 -3.03 -20.54 -0.58
N GLN A 60 -4.30 -20.92 -0.62
CA GLN A 60 -4.80 -22.09 0.11
C GLN A 60 -4.24 -23.42 -0.41
N THR A 61 -4.04 -23.54 -1.73
CA THR A 61 -3.62 -24.80 -2.36
C THR A 61 -2.10 -24.88 -2.52
N TRP A 62 -1.47 -23.76 -2.85
CA TRP A 62 -0.06 -23.72 -3.28
C TRP A 62 0.82 -22.79 -2.43
N GLY A 63 0.23 -21.99 -1.52
CA GLY A 63 1.00 -21.01 -0.75
C GLY A 63 1.55 -19.86 -1.61
N GLU A 64 0.96 -19.60 -2.78
CA GLU A 64 1.40 -18.60 -3.76
C GLU A 64 0.30 -17.58 -4.06
N GLN A 65 0.65 -16.31 -4.26
CA GLN A 65 -0.33 -15.22 -4.44
C GLN A 65 -1.07 -15.36 -5.77
N THR A 66 -0.33 -15.62 -6.83
CA THR A 66 -0.76 -16.03 -8.16
C THR A 66 0.47 -16.56 -8.87
N ASP A 67 0.31 -17.45 -9.85
CA ASP A 67 1.42 -17.82 -10.76
C ASP A 67 2.04 -16.57 -11.41
#